data_AF-A0A2V8DRT5-F1
#
_entry.id   AF-A0A2V8DRT5-F1
#
_cell.length_a   1.000
_cell.length_b   1.000
_cell.length_c   1.000
_cell.angle_alpha   90.00
_cell.angle_beta   90.00
_cell.angle_gamma   90.00
#
_symmetry.space_group_name_H-M   'P 1'
#
loop_
_entity.id
_entity.type
_entity.pdbx_description
1 polymer ?
#
loop_
_entity_poly.entity_id
_entity_poly.type
_entity_poly.pdbx_seq_one_letter_code
_entity_poly.pdbx_strand_id
1 'polypeptide(L)'
;MKTIAASLIAIVSAVCVTYSAPTQTVDTYHVVVANGRVIDPDSGLDAVCHVGISGGIIRAVGAEPLSGRTVVDASGLVVAPGFIDLHQHAQRTVNAVVDALKAMDGVTTALELEVGTDDIDRWYAARAGKSLILGAYVRDGHVLTLTDALRKMTIMPAARLERRVPAMKRKGRIQVGADGDVIAFDPSRIADRSTYETLAVASTGVVHALVNGVPIVRDGRIVEGAAPGHAVRAPNGGAETIQGRWKLIAAEDLRA
;
A
#
# COMPACT_ATOMS: atom_id res chain seq x y z
N MET A 1 3.03 89.05 45.82
CA MET A 1 2.12 88.50 46.85
C MET A 1 2.05 86.99 46.66
N LYS A 2 2.11 86.25 47.77
CA LYS A 2 2.37 84.80 47.91
C LYS A 2 1.33 83.92 47.19
N THR A 3 1.75 82.74 46.71
CA THR A 3 1.18 81.44 47.17
C THR A 3 2.01 80.23 46.69
N ILE A 4 2.06 79.25 47.59
CA ILE A 4 2.77 77.96 47.60
C ILE A 4 1.98 76.92 46.78
N ALA A 5 2.64 75.97 46.12
CA ALA A 5 1.98 74.78 45.57
C ALA A 5 2.68 73.50 46.05
N ALA A 6 1.86 72.59 46.59
CA ALA A 6 2.20 71.40 47.36
C ALA A 6 2.39 70.16 46.47
N SER A 7 3.26 69.26 46.92
CA SER A 7 3.51 67.93 46.36
C SER A 7 2.29 67.00 46.49
N LEU A 8 2.02 66.22 45.44
CA LEU A 8 1.09 65.09 45.47
C LEU A 8 1.81 63.84 44.96
N ILE A 9 1.99 62.84 45.83
CA ILE A 9 2.51 61.52 45.50
C ILE A 9 1.31 60.64 45.11
N ALA A 10 1.28 60.13 43.88
CA ALA A 10 0.27 59.19 43.41
C ALA A 10 0.75 57.75 43.66
N ILE A 11 0.00 56.99 44.46
CA ILE A 11 0.19 55.56 44.69
C ILE A 11 -0.55 54.81 43.57
N VAL A 12 0.19 54.05 42.75
CA VAL A 12 -0.38 53.15 41.73
C VAL A 12 -0.44 51.75 42.33
N SER A 13 -1.63 51.28 42.69
CA SER A 13 -1.85 49.88 43.08
C SER A 13 -1.93 49.00 41.82
N ALA A 14 -0.96 48.09 41.67
CA ALA A 14 -0.97 47.06 40.64
C ALA A 14 -2.01 45.97 41.01
N VAL A 15 -3.10 45.90 40.25
CA VAL A 15 -4.03 44.77 40.31
C VAL A 15 -3.39 43.61 39.53
N CYS A 16 -2.88 42.63 40.25
CA CYS A 16 -2.35 41.40 39.68
C CYS A 16 -3.53 40.49 39.31
N VAL A 17 -3.96 40.53 38.06
CA VAL A 17 -4.95 39.57 37.53
C VAL A 17 -4.22 38.24 37.34
N THR A 18 -4.48 37.28 38.23
CA THR A 18 -4.00 35.91 38.07
C THR A 18 -4.78 35.23 36.96
N TYR A 19 -4.15 35.06 35.80
CA TYR A 19 -4.65 34.19 34.75
C TYR A 19 -4.40 32.73 35.17
N SER A 20 -5.40 32.10 35.79
CA SER A 20 -5.39 30.65 35.96
C SER A 20 -5.58 30.01 34.59
N ALA A 21 -4.52 29.39 34.06
CA ALA A 21 -4.64 28.53 32.91
C ALA A 21 -5.67 27.42 33.21
N PRO A 22 -6.52 27.03 32.25
CA PRO A 22 -7.43 25.92 32.47
C PRO A 22 -6.61 24.68 32.77
N THR A 23 -6.81 24.10 33.95
CA THR A 23 -6.29 22.79 34.32
C THR A 23 -6.87 21.81 33.32
N GLN A 24 -6.05 21.37 32.36
CA GLN A 24 -6.45 20.34 31.42
C GLN A 24 -6.71 19.09 32.26
N THR A 25 -7.98 18.74 32.43
CA THR A 25 -8.35 17.45 32.99
C THR A 25 -7.69 16.43 32.10
N VAL A 26 -6.65 15.76 32.61
CA VAL A 26 -5.93 14.74 31.87
C VAL A 26 -6.94 13.64 31.59
N ASP A 27 -7.55 13.68 30.41
CA ASP A 27 -8.36 12.59 29.90
C ASP A 27 -7.44 11.38 29.89
N THR A 28 -7.61 10.54 30.90
CA THR A 28 -6.71 9.44 31.18
C THR A 28 -6.73 8.50 29.98
N TYR A 29 -5.55 8.19 29.42
CA TYR A 29 -5.48 7.30 28.27
C TYR A 29 -6.02 5.91 28.64
N HIS A 30 -6.54 5.15 27.67
CA HIS A 30 -6.93 3.76 27.97
C HIS A 30 -5.70 2.91 28.27
N VAL A 31 -4.66 3.03 27.45
CA VAL A 31 -3.38 2.35 27.62
C VAL A 31 -2.24 3.36 27.47
N VAL A 32 -1.23 3.27 28.32
CA VAL A 32 0.05 3.95 28.15
C VAL A 32 1.15 2.90 28.03
N VAL A 33 1.95 2.95 26.97
CA VAL A 33 3.24 2.26 26.89
C VAL A 33 4.30 3.25 27.39
N ALA A 34 4.93 2.97 28.52
CA ALA A 34 5.82 3.91 29.20
C ALA A 34 7.30 3.51 29.04
N ASN A 35 8.19 4.50 29.00
CA ASN A 35 9.65 4.32 29.09
C ASN A 35 10.30 3.48 27.98
N GLY A 36 9.59 3.24 26.87
CA GLY A 36 10.12 2.47 25.75
C GLY A 36 11.02 3.34 24.87
N ARG A 37 12.03 2.74 24.23
CA ARG A 37 12.71 3.35 23.08
C ARG A 37 11.77 3.25 21.87
N VAL A 38 10.99 4.29 21.64
CA VAL A 38 10.02 4.35 20.54
C VAL A 38 10.77 4.66 19.25
N ILE A 39 10.60 3.79 18.25
CA ILE A 39 11.20 3.94 16.92
C ILE A 39 10.09 3.98 15.88
N ASP A 40 9.99 5.08 15.14
CA ASP A 40 9.12 5.24 13.98
C ASP A 40 9.94 5.68 12.75
N PRO A 41 10.18 4.77 11.77
CA PRO A 41 10.98 5.07 10.60
C PRO A 41 10.41 6.17 9.68
N ASP A 42 9.09 6.40 9.67
CA ASP A 42 8.46 7.38 8.76
C ASP A 42 8.73 8.82 9.25
N SER A 43 8.53 9.06 10.54
CA SER A 43 8.88 10.36 11.16
C SER A 43 10.36 10.50 11.49
N GLY A 44 11.11 9.40 11.54
CA GLY A 44 12.50 9.35 11.99
C GLY A 44 12.68 9.41 13.51
N LEU A 45 11.61 9.23 14.28
CA LEU A 45 11.66 9.19 15.74
C LEU A 45 12.48 7.97 16.21
N ASP A 46 13.43 8.22 17.11
CA ASP A 46 14.17 7.20 17.85
C ASP A 46 14.57 7.79 19.21
N ALA A 47 13.71 7.61 20.22
CA ALA A 47 13.91 8.19 21.55
C ALA A 47 13.22 7.38 22.64
N VAL A 48 13.68 7.51 23.89
CA VAL A 48 12.96 6.99 25.04
C VAL A 48 11.77 7.91 25.33
N CYS A 49 10.55 7.40 25.20
CA CYS A 49 9.34 8.18 25.40
C CYS A 49 8.12 7.30 25.74
N HIS A 50 6.96 7.94 25.87
CA HIS A 50 5.70 7.33 26.24
C HIS A 50 4.71 7.39 25.06
N VAL A 51 3.88 6.36 24.90
CA VAL A 51 2.81 6.28 23.89
C VAL A 51 1.47 6.16 24.59
N GLY A 52 0.57 7.14 24.39
CA GLY A 52 -0.78 7.14 24.92
C GLY A 52 -1.80 6.68 23.88
N ILE A 53 -2.63 5.69 24.21
CA ILE A 53 -3.62 5.08 23.31
C ILE A 53 -5.03 5.20 23.91
N SER A 54 -5.97 5.73 23.13
CA SER A 54 -7.40 5.81 23.51
C SER A 54 -8.30 5.55 22.31
N GLY A 55 -9.30 4.68 22.51
CA GLY A 55 -10.23 4.26 21.45
C GLY A 55 -9.55 3.49 20.31
N GLY A 56 -8.49 2.73 20.60
CA GLY A 56 -7.72 1.99 19.58
C GLY A 56 -6.79 2.84 18.72
N ILE A 57 -6.61 4.14 19.06
CA ILE A 57 -5.81 5.10 18.31
C ILE A 57 -4.69 5.64 19.20
N ILE A 58 -3.49 5.76 18.65
CA ILE A 58 -2.38 6.50 19.30
C ILE A 58 -2.75 7.98 19.34
N ARG A 59 -2.85 8.55 20.55
CA ARG A 59 -3.26 9.94 20.79
C ARG A 59 -2.11 10.85 21.20
N ALA A 60 -1.04 10.28 21.75
CA ALA A 60 0.14 11.03 22.13
C ALA A 60 1.39 10.15 22.02
N VAL A 61 2.50 10.78 21.65
CA VAL A 61 3.87 10.25 21.72
C VAL A 61 4.74 11.38 22.25
N GLY A 62 5.46 11.17 23.35
CA GLY A 62 6.24 12.25 23.95
C GLY A 62 7.07 11.83 25.15
N ALA A 63 8.09 12.63 25.46
CA ALA A 63 9.03 12.38 26.57
C ALA A 63 8.39 12.56 27.96
N GLU A 64 7.33 13.36 28.05
CA GLU A 64 6.64 13.61 29.31
C GLU A 64 5.81 12.38 29.75
N PRO A 65 5.84 12.01 31.03
CA PRO A 65 5.05 10.90 31.55
C PRO A 65 3.55 11.07 31.28
N LEU A 66 2.91 9.99 30.81
CA LEU A 66 1.48 9.95 30.52
C LEU A 66 0.73 9.12 31.57
N SER A 67 -0.49 9.53 31.90
CA SER A 67 -1.39 8.79 32.79
C SER A 67 -2.40 7.96 31.99
N GLY A 68 -2.48 6.67 32.27
CA GLY A 68 -3.40 5.74 31.61
C GLY A 68 -4.09 4.79 32.61
N ARG A 69 -5.26 4.26 32.23
CA ARG A 69 -6.00 3.25 33.01
C ARG A 69 -5.21 1.95 33.12
N THR A 70 -4.48 1.61 32.06
CA THR A 70 -3.52 0.52 32.00
C THR A 70 -2.16 1.08 31.59
N VAL A 71 -1.12 0.71 32.32
CA VAL A 71 0.25 1.10 32.01
C VAL A 71 1.07 -0.15 31.72
N VAL A 72 1.72 -0.17 30.57
CA VAL A 72 2.68 -1.18 30.15
C VAL A 72 4.07 -0.56 30.29
N ASP A 73 4.87 -1.06 31.22
CA ASP A 73 6.26 -0.63 31.36
C ASP A 73 7.12 -1.29 30.28
N ALA A 74 7.68 -0.48 29.38
CA ALA A 74 8.55 -0.90 28.29
C ALA A 74 10.00 -0.46 28.52
N SER A 75 10.38 -0.21 29.77
CA SER A 75 11.76 0.14 30.14
C SER A 75 12.76 -0.89 29.60
N GLY A 76 13.77 -0.42 28.87
CA GLY A 76 14.78 -1.28 28.24
C GLY A 76 14.32 -2.02 26.98
N LEU A 77 13.08 -1.81 26.54
CA LEU A 77 12.52 -2.41 25.33
C LEU A 77 12.42 -1.38 24.19
N VAL A 78 12.38 -1.89 22.96
CA VAL A 78 12.03 -1.12 21.77
C VAL A 78 10.52 -1.17 21.57
N VAL A 79 9.92 -0.03 21.27
CA VAL A 79 8.51 0.11 20.91
C VAL A 79 8.45 0.55 19.45
N ALA A 80 7.81 -0.23 18.60
CA ALA A 80 7.75 0.02 17.16
C ALA A 80 6.31 -0.12 16.64
N PRO A 81 6.01 0.35 15.41
CA PRO A 81 4.81 -0.05 14.70
C PRO A 81 4.73 -1.58 14.63
N GLY A 82 3.52 -2.12 14.81
CA GLY A 82 3.31 -3.56 14.73
C GLY A 82 3.67 -4.10 13.35
N PHE A 83 4.20 -5.33 13.29
CA PHE A 83 4.71 -5.86 12.04
C PHE A 83 3.56 -6.19 11.09
N ILE A 84 3.78 -5.91 9.80
CA ILE A 84 2.85 -6.18 8.71
C ILE A 84 3.40 -7.35 7.90
N ASP A 85 2.76 -8.50 8.02
CA ASP A 85 3.05 -9.67 7.19
C ASP A 85 2.24 -9.57 5.89
N LEU A 86 2.93 -9.39 4.76
CA LEU A 86 2.30 -9.26 3.44
C LEU A 86 1.99 -10.60 2.78
N HIS A 87 2.48 -11.71 3.34
CA HIS A 87 2.53 -12.99 2.66
C HIS A 87 2.29 -14.16 3.62
N GLN A 88 1.02 -14.42 3.89
CA GLN A 88 0.58 -15.50 4.75
C GLN A 88 -0.61 -16.26 4.17
N HIS A 89 -0.74 -17.52 4.58
CA HIS A 89 -1.80 -18.43 4.13
C HIS A 89 -2.84 -18.77 5.20
N ALA A 90 -2.75 -18.19 6.40
CA ALA A 90 -3.65 -18.55 7.48
C ALA A 90 -4.99 -17.83 7.30
N GLN A 91 -5.98 -18.58 6.82
CA GLN A 91 -7.37 -18.14 6.89
C GLN A 91 -7.86 -18.42 8.32
N ARG A 92 -8.50 -17.42 8.97
CA ARG A 92 -9.00 -17.52 10.37
C ARG A 92 -9.85 -18.76 10.64
N THR A 93 -10.48 -19.31 9.61
CA THR A 93 -11.31 -20.52 9.63
C THR A 93 -10.51 -21.82 9.79
N VAL A 94 -9.20 -21.80 9.56
CA VAL A 94 -8.39 -23.02 9.42
C VAL A 94 -7.52 -23.29 10.65
N ASN A 95 -6.93 -22.28 11.31
CA ASN A 95 -6.08 -22.53 12.48
C ASN A 95 -5.82 -21.31 13.40
N ALA A 96 -6.57 -21.20 14.50
CA ALA A 96 -6.36 -20.16 15.51
C ALA A 96 -4.97 -20.20 16.20
N VAL A 97 -4.28 -21.36 16.19
CA VAL A 97 -2.93 -21.49 16.76
C VAL A 97 -1.93 -20.69 15.93
N VAL A 98 -2.12 -20.60 14.61
CA VAL A 98 -1.19 -19.88 13.73
C VAL A 98 -1.26 -18.37 13.98
N ASP A 99 -2.44 -17.81 14.25
CA ASP A 99 -2.59 -16.39 14.60
C ASP A 99 -1.88 -16.07 15.92
N ALA A 100 -1.93 -16.99 16.90
CA ALA A 100 -1.22 -16.83 18.17
C ALA A 100 0.31 -16.84 17.99
N LEU A 101 0.85 -17.76 17.18
CA LEU A 101 2.28 -17.82 16.88
C LEU A 101 2.76 -16.55 16.15
N LYS A 102 1.98 -16.03 15.21
CA LYS A 102 2.27 -14.77 14.52
C LYS A 102 2.28 -13.57 15.45
N ALA A 103 1.33 -13.52 16.38
CA ALA A 103 1.32 -12.49 17.40
C ALA A 103 2.58 -12.55 18.28
N MET A 104 3.11 -13.75 18.56
CA MET A 104 4.39 -13.93 19.26
C MET A 104 5.59 -13.44 18.44
N ASP A 105 5.52 -13.49 17.11
CA ASP A 105 6.52 -12.92 16.19
C ASP A 105 6.38 -11.39 16.01
N GLY A 106 5.38 -10.76 16.65
CA GLY A 106 5.13 -9.31 16.59
C GLY A 106 4.24 -8.87 15.42
N VAL A 107 3.63 -9.81 14.69
CA VAL A 107 2.70 -9.52 13.60
C VAL A 107 1.37 -9.01 14.17
N THR A 108 0.97 -7.82 13.72
CA THR A 108 -0.31 -7.19 14.12
C THR A 108 -1.29 -7.06 12.97
N THR A 109 -0.76 -7.03 11.74
CA THR A 109 -1.55 -7.01 10.51
C THR A 109 -1.00 -8.07 9.60
N ALA A 110 -1.87 -8.98 9.16
CA ALA A 110 -1.48 -10.06 8.28
C ALA A 110 -2.39 -10.02 7.05
N LEU A 111 -1.79 -9.90 5.87
CA LEU A 111 -2.51 -9.82 4.60
C LEU A 111 -2.39 -11.16 3.87
N GLU A 112 -3.55 -11.74 3.57
CA GLU A 112 -3.64 -12.88 2.66
C GLU A 112 -3.67 -12.29 1.22
N LEU A 113 -2.52 -12.34 0.53
CA LEU A 113 -2.36 -11.83 -0.84
C LEU A 113 -1.91 -12.93 -1.81
N GLU A 114 -2.11 -14.21 -1.46
CA GLU A 114 -1.55 -15.32 -2.22
C GLU A 114 -2.51 -16.51 -2.37
N VAL A 115 -3.10 -17.01 -1.28
CA VAL A 115 -4.00 -18.15 -1.36
C VAL A 115 -5.27 -17.70 -2.09
N GLY A 116 -5.53 -18.33 -3.22
CA GLY A 116 -6.64 -17.93 -4.08
C GLY A 116 -7.99 -18.16 -3.41
N THR A 117 -8.45 -19.40 -3.39
CA THR A 117 -9.79 -19.78 -2.92
C THR A 117 -9.71 -21.15 -2.26
N ASP A 118 -10.47 -21.35 -1.20
CA ASP A 118 -10.58 -22.63 -0.47
C ASP A 118 -11.45 -23.65 -1.23
N ASP A 119 -12.52 -23.17 -1.87
CA ASP A 119 -13.39 -23.96 -2.75
C ASP A 119 -13.08 -23.67 -4.23
N ILE A 120 -12.18 -24.47 -4.79
CA ILE A 120 -11.68 -24.34 -6.16
C ILE A 120 -12.81 -24.53 -7.17
N ASP A 121 -13.61 -25.58 -6.99
CA ASP A 121 -14.67 -25.95 -7.94
C ASP A 121 -15.73 -24.85 -8.03
N ARG A 122 -16.22 -24.36 -6.88
CA ARG A 122 -17.17 -23.26 -6.85
C ARG A 122 -16.59 -21.99 -7.45
N TRP A 123 -15.31 -21.70 -7.17
CA TRP A 123 -14.66 -20.50 -7.68
C TRP A 123 -14.59 -20.50 -9.21
N TYR A 124 -14.22 -21.64 -9.81
CA TYR A 124 -14.19 -21.80 -11.26
C TYR A 124 -15.59 -21.82 -11.87
N ALA A 125 -16.54 -22.54 -11.26
CA ALA A 125 -17.92 -22.60 -11.74
C ALA A 125 -18.55 -21.20 -11.82
N ALA A 126 -18.32 -20.33 -10.83
CA ALA A 126 -18.82 -18.95 -10.82
C ALA A 126 -18.23 -18.06 -11.94
N ARG A 127 -17.08 -18.47 -12.51
CA ARG A 127 -16.28 -17.70 -13.47
C ARG A 127 -16.24 -18.35 -14.87
N ALA A 128 -16.81 -19.53 -15.04
CA ALA A 128 -16.87 -20.23 -16.32
C ALA A 128 -17.54 -19.37 -17.40
N GLY A 129 -16.91 -19.31 -18.58
CA GLY A 129 -17.43 -18.54 -19.72
C GLY A 129 -17.33 -17.01 -19.55
N LYS A 130 -16.50 -16.51 -18.62
CA LYS A 130 -16.34 -15.07 -18.34
C LYS A 130 -14.87 -14.68 -18.47
N SER A 131 -14.61 -13.49 -18.98
CA SER A 131 -13.30 -12.88 -18.81
C SER A 131 -13.11 -12.60 -17.32
N LEU A 132 -12.02 -13.08 -16.71
CA LEU A 132 -11.83 -12.99 -15.26
C LEU A 132 -11.95 -11.55 -14.74
N ILE A 133 -11.30 -10.59 -15.40
CA ILE A 133 -11.34 -9.19 -14.96
C ILE A 133 -12.61 -8.49 -15.47
N LEU A 134 -12.79 -8.41 -16.80
CA LEU A 134 -13.83 -7.57 -17.40
C LEU A 134 -15.23 -8.21 -17.32
N GLY A 135 -15.32 -9.53 -17.31
CA GLY A 135 -16.58 -10.26 -17.14
C GLY A 135 -16.91 -10.48 -15.67
N ALA A 136 -16.08 -11.25 -14.95
CA ALA A 136 -16.42 -11.67 -13.59
C ALA A 136 -16.28 -10.53 -12.57
N TYR A 137 -15.22 -9.72 -12.61
CA TYR A 137 -15.02 -8.65 -11.60
C TYR A 137 -15.69 -7.32 -11.93
N VAL A 138 -15.83 -6.97 -13.21
CA VAL A 138 -16.48 -5.70 -13.61
C VAL A 138 -17.96 -5.90 -13.90
N ARG A 139 -18.31 -6.69 -14.93
CA ARG A 139 -19.68 -6.80 -15.44
C ARG A 139 -20.61 -7.51 -14.45
N ASP A 140 -20.20 -8.66 -13.94
CA ASP A 140 -21.09 -9.54 -13.16
C ASP A 140 -20.95 -9.32 -11.65
N GLY A 141 -19.71 -9.20 -11.16
CA GLY A 141 -19.43 -9.14 -9.71
C GLY A 141 -19.39 -7.73 -9.14
N HIS A 142 -19.29 -6.69 -9.98
CA HIS A 142 -19.19 -5.28 -9.59
C HIS A 142 -18.12 -4.98 -8.52
N VAL A 143 -17.09 -5.82 -8.44
CA VAL A 143 -15.95 -5.68 -7.53
C VAL A 143 -15.04 -4.54 -7.98
N LEU A 144 -14.96 -4.30 -9.30
CA LEU A 144 -14.22 -3.21 -9.91
C LEU A 144 -15.13 -2.40 -10.83
N THR A 145 -14.91 -1.08 -10.86
CA THR A 145 -15.43 -0.28 -11.97
C THR A 145 -14.69 -0.62 -13.26
N LEU A 146 -15.30 -0.37 -14.43
CA LEU A 146 -14.61 -0.56 -15.71
C LEU A 146 -13.34 0.30 -15.79
N THR A 147 -13.39 1.53 -15.27
CA THR A 147 -12.24 2.43 -15.21
C THR A 147 -11.11 1.87 -14.36
N ASP A 148 -11.40 1.30 -13.19
CA ASP A 148 -10.37 0.72 -12.32
C ASP A 148 -9.73 -0.53 -12.93
N ALA A 149 -10.53 -1.37 -13.57
CA ALA A 149 -10.04 -2.52 -14.30
C ALA A 149 -9.11 -2.11 -15.45
N LEU A 150 -9.55 -1.17 -16.30
CA LEU A 150 -8.71 -0.62 -17.38
C LEU A 150 -7.43 0.01 -16.81
N ARG A 151 -7.53 0.75 -15.70
CA ARG A 151 -6.37 1.35 -15.03
C ARG A 151 -5.35 0.27 -14.63
N LYS A 152 -5.82 -0.80 -13.99
CA LYS A 152 -4.98 -1.93 -13.53
C LYS A 152 -4.38 -2.74 -14.68
N MET A 153 -5.07 -2.84 -15.82
CA MET A 153 -4.61 -3.59 -16.99
C MET A 153 -3.72 -2.80 -17.95
N THR A 154 -3.71 -1.45 -17.86
CA THR A 154 -3.00 -0.58 -18.83
C THR A 154 -1.98 0.35 -18.16
N ILE A 155 -2.44 1.48 -17.62
CA ILE A 155 -1.58 2.56 -17.12
C ILE A 155 -0.83 2.19 -15.83
N MET A 156 -1.41 1.41 -14.93
CA MET A 156 -0.79 1.06 -13.65
C MET A 156 0.53 0.27 -13.82
N PRO A 157 0.59 -0.82 -14.61
CA PRO A 157 1.85 -1.50 -14.88
C PRO A 157 2.82 -0.63 -15.70
N ALA A 158 2.32 0.17 -16.65
CA ALA A 158 3.16 1.09 -17.42
C ALA A 158 3.87 2.12 -16.53
N ALA A 159 3.13 2.79 -15.65
CA ALA A 159 3.64 3.77 -14.71
C ALA A 159 4.58 3.14 -13.66
N ARG A 160 4.37 1.88 -13.27
CA ARG A 160 5.28 1.16 -12.38
C ARG A 160 6.66 0.97 -12.99
N LEU A 161 6.71 0.69 -14.30
CA LEU A 161 7.94 0.32 -15.01
C LEU A 161 8.66 1.49 -15.68
N GLU A 162 7.97 2.59 -15.97
CA GLU A 162 8.51 3.68 -16.79
C GLU A 162 9.76 4.37 -16.23
N ARG A 163 10.03 4.27 -14.93
CA ARG A 163 11.28 4.74 -14.31
C ARG A 163 12.49 3.93 -14.78
N ARG A 164 12.34 2.61 -14.91
CA ARG A 164 13.42 1.70 -15.32
C ARG A 164 13.44 1.46 -16.83
N VAL A 165 12.27 1.57 -17.48
CA VAL A 165 12.06 1.25 -18.90
C VAL A 165 11.40 2.46 -19.59
N PRO A 166 12.17 3.41 -20.14
CA PRO A 166 11.63 4.68 -20.65
C PRO A 166 10.54 4.53 -21.72
N ALA A 167 10.58 3.48 -22.54
CA ALA A 167 9.55 3.19 -23.53
C ALA A 167 8.15 2.97 -22.91
N MET A 168 8.06 2.53 -21.65
CA MET A 168 6.77 2.37 -20.95
C MET A 168 6.03 3.69 -20.71
N LYS A 169 6.70 4.85 -20.81
CA LYS A 169 6.05 6.17 -20.76
C LYS A 169 4.99 6.35 -21.84
N ARG A 170 5.18 5.68 -22.99
CA ARG A 170 4.25 5.74 -24.13
C ARG A 170 3.21 4.62 -24.14
N LYS A 171 3.31 3.63 -23.24
CA LYS A 171 2.38 2.49 -23.18
C LYS A 171 1.17 2.76 -22.28
N GLY A 172 0.07 2.06 -22.54
CA GLY A 172 -1.12 2.05 -21.66
C GLY A 172 -1.86 3.38 -21.57
N ARG A 173 -1.81 4.23 -22.62
CA ARG A 173 -2.40 5.56 -22.67
C ARG A 173 -3.07 5.81 -24.03
N ILE A 174 -4.21 6.50 -24.03
CA ILE A 174 -4.83 7.05 -25.24
C ILE A 174 -4.58 8.57 -25.24
N GLN A 175 -3.37 8.95 -25.64
CA GLN A 175 -2.86 10.33 -25.60
C GLN A 175 -1.94 10.60 -26.80
N VAL A 176 -1.82 11.87 -27.21
CA VAL A 176 -0.89 12.27 -28.27
C VAL A 176 0.55 11.91 -27.88
N GLY A 177 1.26 11.20 -28.75
CA GLY A 177 2.63 10.73 -28.52
C GLY A 177 2.73 9.37 -27.79
N ALA A 178 1.61 8.75 -27.40
CA ALA A 178 1.58 7.37 -26.94
C ALA A 178 1.72 6.38 -28.12
N ASP A 179 2.11 5.14 -27.82
CA ASP A 179 2.18 4.08 -28.81
C ASP A 179 0.76 3.72 -29.29
N GLY A 180 0.62 3.38 -30.58
CA GLY A 180 -0.66 3.02 -31.22
C GLY A 180 -1.21 1.64 -30.82
N ASP A 181 -1.13 1.29 -29.54
CA ASP A 181 -1.65 0.05 -28.98
C ASP A 181 -3.08 0.29 -28.49
N VAL A 182 -4.06 -0.18 -29.25
CA VAL A 182 -5.47 0.13 -29.03
C VAL A 182 -6.31 -1.13 -29.15
N ILE A 183 -7.29 -1.27 -28.26
CA ILE A 183 -8.28 -2.34 -28.30
C ILE A 183 -9.69 -1.75 -28.36
N ALA A 184 -10.57 -2.39 -29.11
CA ALA A 184 -12.01 -2.16 -29.09
C ALA A 184 -12.70 -3.48 -28.75
N PHE A 185 -13.51 -3.49 -27.69
CA PHE A 185 -14.19 -4.69 -27.22
C PHE A 185 -15.62 -4.38 -26.78
N ASP A 186 -16.49 -5.38 -26.85
CA ASP A 186 -17.85 -5.35 -26.34
C ASP A 186 -17.86 -5.77 -24.86
N PRO A 187 -18.11 -4.82 -23.92
CA PRO A 187 -18.08 -5.13 -22.49
C PRO A 187 -19.18 -6.11 -22.08
N SER A 188 -20.29 -6.18 -22.83
CA SER A 188 -21.40 -7.10 -22.54
C SER A 188 -21.10 -8.54 -22.95
N ARG A 189 -20.17 -8.75 -23.89
CA ARG A 189 -19.87 -10.07 -24.48
C ARG A 189 -18.49 -10.61 -24.18
N ILE A 190 -17.58 -9.81 -23.62
CA ILE A 190 -16.20 -10.26 -23.39
C ILE A 190 -16.15 -11.47 -22.45
N ALA A 191 -15.53 -12.55 -22.93
CA ALA A 191 -15.51 -13.85 -22.27
C ALA A 191 -14.25 -14.66 -22.61
N ASP A 192 -13.68 -15.33 -21.61
CA ASP A 192 -12.75 -16.44 -21.80
C ASP A 192 -13.55 -17.72 -22.03
N ARG A 193 -13.08 -18.57 -22.94
CA ARG A 193 -13.72 -19.83 -23.33
C ARG A 193 -12.83 -21.05 -23.07
N SER A 194 -11.56 -20.85 -22.70
CA SER A 194 -10.69 -21.97 -22.36
C SER A 194 -11.08 -22.53 -20.99
N THR A 195 -10.99 -23.83 -20.82
CA THR A 195 -11.14 -24.54 -19.54
C THR A 195 -9.89 -25.38 -19.27
N TYR A 196 -9.82 -26.04 -18.10
CA TYR A 196 -8.74 -26.97 -17.82
C TYR A 196 -8.75 -28.19 -18.75
N GLU A 197 -9.94 -28.64 -19.16
CA GLU A 197 -10.09 -29.75 -20.09
C GLU A 197 -9.89 -29.32 -21.54
N THR A 198 -10.20 -28.07 -21.88
CA THR A 198 -10.13 -27.53 -23.24
C THR A 198 -9.26 -26.29 -23.30
N LEU A 199 -8.00 -26.50 -23.68
CA LEU A 199 -6.98 -25.44 -23.76
C LEU A 199 -7.04 -24.69 -25.11
N ALA A 200 -6.48 -23.47 -25.13
CA ALA A 200 -6.23 -22.68 -26.33
C ALA A 200 -7.47 -22.32 -27.18
N VAL A 201 -8.62 -22.11 -26.55
CA VAL A 201 -9.83 -21.62 -27.23
C VAL A 201 -9.80 -20.10 -27.29
N ALA A 202 -10.02 -19.53 -28.48
CA ALA A 202 -10.04 -18.08 -28.66
C ALA A 202 -11.12 -17.42 -27.77
N SER A 203 -10.75 -16.38 -27.04
CA SER A 203 -11.70 -15.54 -26.29
C SER A 203 -12.67 -14.83 -27.23
N THR A 204 -13.77 -14.32 -26.67
CA THR A 204 -14.77 -13.54 -27.44
C THR A 204 -14.88 -12.12 -26.88
N GLY A 205 -15.48 -11.22 -27.66
CA GLY A 205 -15.79 -9.83 -27.28
C GLY A 205 -14.74 -8.79 -27.65
N VAL A 206 -13.48 -9.15 -27.92
CA VAL A 206 -12.52 -8.22 -28.55
C VAL A 206 -12.80 -8.16 -30.05
N VAL A 207 -13.19 -7.00 -30.56
CA VAL A 207 -13.57 -6.79 -31.97
C VAL A 207 -12.38 -6.32 -32.79
N HIS A 208 -11.59 -5.40 -32.25
CA HIS A 208 -10.37 -4.91 -32.89
C HIS A 208 -9.24 -4.82 -31.86
N ALA A 209 -8.02 -5.14 -32.29
CA ALA A 209 -6.82 -4.89 -31.52
C ALA A 209 -5.69 -4.50 -32.48
N LEU A 210 -4.96 -3.46 -32.11
CA LEU A 210 -3.85 -2.91 -32.86
C LEU A 210 -2.61 -2.88 -31.97
N VAL A 211 -1.46 -3.14 -32.56
CA VAL A 211 -0.14 -2.97 -31.92
C VAL A 211 0.67 -2.06 -32.82
N ASN A 212 1.20 -0.97 -32.28
CA ASN A 212 1.89 0.08 -33.04
C ASN A 212 1.09 0.57 -34.26
N GLY A 213 -0.25 0.62 -34.17
CA GLY A 213 -1.15 1.02 -35.24
C GLY A 213 -1.43 -0.06 -36.30
N VAL A 214 -0.82 -1.24 -36.21
CA VAL A 214 -1.06 -2.36 -37.13
C VAL A 214 -2.12 -3.30 -36.53
N PRO A 215 -3.22 -3.59 -37.24
CA PRO A 215 -4.25 -4.51 -36.76
C PRO A 215 -3.73 -5.94 -36.61
N ILE A 216 -3.90 -6.50 -35.41
CA ILE A 216 -3.64 -7.91 -35.07
C ILE A 216 -4.94 -8.70 -34.86
N VAL A 217 -6.03 -7.99 -34.52
CA VAL A 217 -7.40 -8.51 -34.53
C VAL A 217 -8.28 -7.53 -35.30
N ARG A 218 -9.09 -8.04 -36.23
CA ARG A 218 -10.05 -7.27 -37.02
C ARG A 218 -11.36 -8.04 -37.13
N ASP A 219 -12.47 -7.37 -36.84
CA ASP A 219 -13.83 -7.95 -36.91
C ASP A 219 -13.95 -9.26 -36.11
N GLY A 220 -13.30 -9.30 -34.94
CA GLY A 220 -13.25 -10.47 -34.06
C GLY A 220 -12.39 -11.64 -34.55
N ARG A 221 -11.58 -11.45 -35.60
CA ARG A 221 -10.68 -12.47 -36.16
C ARG A 221 -9.22 -12.05 -36.07
N ILE A 222 -8.34 -13.00 -35.81
CA ILE A 222 -6.89 -12.79 -35.85
C ILE A 222 -6.47 -12.46 -37.29
N VAL A 223 -5.60 -11.48 -37.44
CA VAL A 223 -4.97 -11.15 -38.73
C VAL A 223 -3.72 -12.01 -38.88
N GLU A 224 -3.76 -13.00 -39.79
CA GLU A 224 -2.63 -13.90 -40.02
C GLU A 224 -1.38 -13.15 -40.50
N GLY A 225 -0.22 -13.56 -39.99
CA GLY A 225 1.07 -12.96 -40.35
C GLY A 225 1.38 -11.59 -39.72
N ALA A 226 0.44 -10.98 -38.97
CA ALA A 226 0.68 -9.71 -38.31
C ALA A 226 1.59 -9.86 -37.08
N ALA A 227 2.84 -9.37 -37.18
CA ALA A 227 3.82 -9.38 -36.08
C ALA A 227 4.48 -7.99 -35.87
N PRO A 228 3.72 -6.91 -35.61
CA PRO A 228 4.25 -5.54 -35.50
C PRO A 228 4.94 -5.24 -34.16
N GLY A 229 5.13 -6.25 -33.31
CA GLY A 229 5.67 -6.09 -31.96
C GLY A 229 7.16 -5.75 -31.95
N HIS A 230 7.55 -4.87 -31.04
CA HIS A 230 8.95 -4.53 -30.79
C HIS A 230 9.31 -4.83 -29.33
N ALA A 231 10.56 -5.24 -29.08
CA ALA A 231 11.02 -5.49 -27.73
C ALA A 231 11.06 -4.19 -26.91
N VAL A 232 10.37 -4.17 -25.77
CA VAL A 232 10.43 -3.08 -24.79
C VAL A 232 11.50 -3.42 -23.77
N ARG A 233 12.65 -2.75 -23.86
CA ARG A 233 13.84 -3.06 -23.05
C ARG A 233 14.18 -1.92 -22.12
N ALA A 234 14.57 -2.27 -20.90
CA ALA A 234 15.29 -1.34 -20.06
C ALA A 234 16.60 -0.97 -20.77
N PRO A 235 17.10 0.27 -20.66
CA PRO A 235 18.45 0.57 -21.09
C PRO A 235 19.38 -0.43 -20.42
N ASN A 236 20.29 -1.01 -21.18
CA ASN A 236 21.47 -1.59 -20.57
C ASN A 236 22.04 -0.46 -19.74
N GLY A 237 22.00 -0.57 -18.40
CA GLY A 237 22.91 0.25 -17.62
C GLY A 237 24.26 0.02 -18.27
N GLY A 238 25.00 1.07 -18.59
CA GLY A 238 26.43 0.88 -18.74
C GLY A 238 26.85 -0.01 -17.57
N ALA A 239 27.58 -1.08 -17.85
CA ALA A 239 28.21 -1.81 -16.77
C ALA A 239 29.12 -0.80 -16.05
N GLU A 240 28.58 -0.05 -15.10
CA GLU A 240 29.24 0.00 -13.82
C GLU A 240 29.33 -1.45 -13.43
N THR A 241 30.46 -2.05 -13.79
CA THR A 241 31.07 -3.12 -13.02
C THR A 241 30.73 -2.77 -11.58
N ILE A 242 29.83 -3.53 -10.96
CA ILE A 242 29.69 -3.49 -9.52
C ILE A 242 31.03 -4.04 -9.03
N GLN A 243 32.02 -3.17 -8.92
CA GLN A 243 33.30 -3.38 -8.27
C GLN A 243 33.08 -3.32 -6.75
N GLY A 244 31.91 -3.79 -6.31
CA GLY A 244 31.48 -3.98 -4.94
C GLY A 244 31.47 -5.47 -4.66
N ARG A 245 32.62 -5.98 -4.24
CA ARG A 245 32.87 -7.05 -3.26
C ARG A 245 31.71 -8.04 -2.96
N TRP A 246 31.14 -8.71 -3.95
CA TRP A 246 30.49 -10.00 -3.69
C TRP A 246 31.58 -11.03 -3.48
N LYS A 247 32.04 -11.19 -2.23
CA LYS A 247 32.79 -12.39 -1.85
C LYS A 247 31.79 -13.54 -1.86
N LEU A 248 32.01 -14.51 -2.75
CA LEU A 248 31.48 -15.85 -2.55
C LEU A 248 31.89 -16.28 -1.14
N ILE A 249 30.91 -16.50 -0.27
CA ILE A 249 31.13 -17.13 1.02
C ILE A 249 31.52 -18.57 0.69
N ALA A 250 32.73 -18.98 1.08
CA ALA A 250 33.15 -20.36 0.89
C ALA A 250 32.25 -21.26 1.73
N ALA A 251 31.95 -22.47 1.26
CA ALA A 251 31.08 -23.41 1.99
C ALA A 251 31.59 -23.74 3.42
N GLU A 252 32.86 -23.45 3.67
CA GLU A 252 33.58 -23.56 4.95
C GLU A 252 33.07 -22.55 5.99
N ASP A 253 32.68 -21.35 5.56
CA ASP A 253 32.28 -20.22 6.42
C ASP A 253 30.80 -20.33 6.89
N LEU A 254 30.05 -21.32 6.38
CA LEU A 254 28.62 -21.55 6.70
C LEU A 254 28.41 -22.57 7.84
N ARG A 255 29.46 -23.00 8.54
CA ARG A 255 29.38 -23.99 9.63
C ARG A 255 29.93 -23.50 10.98
N ALA A 256 29.65 -22.24 11.34
CA ALA A 256 29.84 -21.72 12.70
C ALA A 256 28.50 -21.65 13.44
#